data_AF-A0A7X4KQE0-F1
#
_entry.id   AF-A0A7X4KQE0-F1
#
_cell.length_a   1.000
_cell.length_b   1.000
_cell.length_c   1.000
_cell.angle_alpha   90.00
_cell.angle_beta   90.00
_cell.angle_gamma   90.00
#
_symmetry.space_group_name_H-M   'P 1'
#
loop_
_entity.id
_entity.type
_entity.pdbx_description
1 polymer ?
#
loop_
_entity_poly.entity_id
_entity_poly.type
_entity_poly.pdbx_seq_one_letter_code
_entity_poly.pdbx_strand_id
1 'polypeptide(L)'
;AARKVRKGWRWSWLEWGALAAVLALGVGLGKFGLADWQPDPQAPPSVAWRDGALLAQGRLALALDQAPSGAGGVYGGTVRIVGSYVAVDGGYCRSFTANGGAGAQGLAGLACKGAAGWKLPVLVQYPAAADKPARAELPAAVQAVVEQRSNGATLDAAAERDAMQNAWLR
;
A
#
# COMPACT_ATOMS: atom_id res chain seq x y z
N ALA A 1 45.38 11.22 -60.52
CA ALA A 1 45.39 10.44 -59.28
C ALA A 1 44.27 10.90 -58.35
N ALA A 2 43.63 9.94 -57.67
CA ALA A 2 42.53 10.08 -56.68
C ALA A 2 42.95 10.93 -55.45
N ARG A 3 42.08 11.50 -54.59
CA ARG A 3 40.95 10.88 -53.87
C ARG A 3 39.95 11.93 -53.36
N LYS A 4 38.65 11.57 -53.43
CA LYS A 4 37.55 12.20 -52.70
C LYS A 4 37.70 11.90 -51.20
N VAL A 5 37.57 12.90 -50.34
CA VAL A 5 37.35 12.70 -48.90
C VAL A 5 36.19 13.60 -48.45
N ARG A 6 34.98 13.03 -48.38
CA ARG A 6 33.88 13.56 -47.56
C ARG A 6 32.93 12.43 -47.17
N LYS A 7 33.16 11.80 -46.01
CA LYS A 7 32.11 11.01 -45.33
C LYS A 7 32.49 10.73 -43.86
N GLY A 8 32.37 11.75 -43.00
CA GLY A 8 32.53 11.58 -41.55
C GLY A 8 31.34 12.07 -40.72
N TRP A 9 30.57 13.05 -41.22
CA TRP A 9 29.64 13.80 -40.36
C TRP A 9 28.24 13.18 -40.21
N ARG A 10 27.82 12.30 -41.12
CA ARG A 10 26.47 11.71 -41.10
C ARG A 10 26.30 10.53 -40.15
N TRP A 11 27.38 10.03 -39.55
CA TRP A 11 27.33 8.80 -38.74
C TRP A 11 26.97 9.08 -37.28
N SER A 12 27.58 10.10 -36.67
CA SER A 12 27.28 10.51 -35.30
C SER A 12 25.80 10.89 -35.12
N TRP A 13 25.17 11.51 -36.11
CA TRP A 13 23.76 11.92 -36.01
C TRP A 13 22.79 10.73 -35.98
N LEU A 14 23.14 9.62 -36.64
CA LEU A 14 22.37 8.38 -36.64
C LEU A 14 22.47 7.66 -35.30
N GLU A 15 23.64 7.70 -34.66
CA GLU A 15 23.87 7.13 -33.33
C GLU A 15 23.08 7.90 -32.25
N TRP A 16 23.08 9.23 -32.30
CA TRP A 16 22.26 10.05 -31.41
C TRP A 16 20.76 9.84 -31.65
N GLY A 17 20.34 9.64 -32.91
CA GLY A 17 18.97 9.30 -33.26
C GLY A 17 18.53 7.96 -32.65
N ALA A 18 19.40 6.94 -32.65
CA ALA A 18 19.12 5.65 -32.04
C ALA A 18 18.99 5.75 -30.52
N LEU A 19 19.86 6.51 -29.85
CA LEU A 19 19.77 6.75 -28.41
C LEU A 19 18.48 7.48 -28.03
N ALA A 20 18.11 8.52 -28.78
CA ALA A 20 16.86 9.25 -28.56
C ALA A 20 15.64 8.35 -28.79
N ALA A 21 15.67 7.49 -29.81
CA ALA A 21 14.59 6.55 -30.09
C ALA A 21 14.43 5.49 -29.00
N VAL A 22 15.52 4.92 -28.48
CA VAL A 22 15.46 3.97 -27.35
C VAL A 22 14.95 4.65 -26.08
N LEU A 23 15.37 5.89 -25.81
CA LEU A 23 14.88 6.66 -24.68
C LEU A 23 13.38 6.97 -24.82
N ALA A 24 12.93 7.39 -26.00
CA ALA A 24 11.52 7.67 -26.28
C ALA A 24 10.65 6.42 -26.21
N LEU A 25 11.17 5.27 -26.66
CA LEU A 25 10.50 3.97 -26.49
C LEU A 25 10.42 3.56 -25.01
N GLY A 26 11.49 3.74 -24.24
CA GLY A 26 11.48 3.48 -22.79
C GLY A 26 10.49 4.37 -22.05
N VAL A 27 10.46 5.68 -22.36
CA VAL A 27 9.51 6.64 -21.78
C VAL A 27 8.08 6.35 -22.23
N GLY A 28 7.87 5.97 -23.50
CA GLY A 28 6.56 5.62 -24.03
C GLY A 28 6.02 4.34 -23.39
N LEU A 29 6.81 3.26 -23.38
CA LEU A 29 6.44 2.01 -22.72
C LEU A 29 6.27 2.19 -21.21
N GLY A 30 7.07 3.04 -20.56
CA GLY A 30 6.88 3.40 -19.16
C GLY A 30 5.59 4.18 -18.94
N LYS A 31 5.34 5.23 -19.71
CA LYS A 31 4.16 6.09 -19.54
C LYS A 31 2.84 5.39 -19.87
N PHE A 32 2.82 4.49 -20.86
CA PHE A 32 1.59 3.80 -21.27
C PHE A 32 1.46 2.39 -20.68
N GLY A 33 2.56 1.71 -20.37
CA GLY A 33 2.54 0.37 -19.78
C GLY A 33 2.53 0.37 -18.24
N LEU A 34 3.09 1.40 -17.59
CA LEU A 34 3.09 1.51 -16.12
C LEU A 34 2.01 2.45 -15.57
N ALA A 35 1.36 3.27 -16.41
CA ALA A 35 0.26 4.13 -15.93
C ALA A 35 -0.95 3.33 -15.44
N ASP A 36 -1.26 2.19 -16.08
CA ASP A 36 -2.29 1.25 -15.59
C ASP A 36 -1.87 0.52 -14.29
N TRP A 37 -0.58 0.57 -13.94
CA TRP A 37 -0.05 0.03 -12.69
C TRP A 37 0.08 1.08 -11.58
N GLN A 38 -0.02 2.37 -11.91
CA GLN A 38 -0.01 3.43 -10.92
C GLN A 38 -1.36 3.40 -10.19
N PRO A 39 -1.41 3.10 -8.88
CA PRO A 39 -2.66 3.12 -8.14
C PRO A 39 -3.28 4.51 -8.26
N ASP A 40 -4.52 4.59 -8.78
CA ASP A 40 -5.24 5.85 -8.87
C ASP A 40 -5.18 6.59 -7.52
N PRO A 41 -4.62 7.81 -7.46
CA PRO A 41 -4.52 8.59 -6.23
C PRO A 41 -5.87 8.88 -5.55
N GLN A 42 -6.98 8.70 -6.26
CA GLN A 42 -8.35 8.88 -5.78
C GLN A 42 -9.09 7.55 -5.55
N ALA A 43 -8.48 6.39 -5.85
CA ALA A 43 -9.14 5.11 -5.63
C ALA A 43 -9.42 4.88 -4.13
N PRO A 44 -10.62 4.36 -3.79
CA PRO A 44 -10.95 4.04 -2.42
C PRO A 44 -10.05 2.91 -1.88
N PRO A 45 -9.90 2.80 -0.55
CA PRO A 45 -9.25 1.65 0.07
C PRO A 45 -9.94 0.37 -0.40
N SER A 46 -9.17 -0.56 -0.97
CA SER A 46 -9.70 -1.74 -1.65
C SER A 46 -9.20 -3.04 -1.05
N VAL A 47 -10.00 -4.08 -1.24
CA VAL A 47 -9.70 -5.46 -0.88
C VAL A 47 -10.04 -6.34 -2.07
N ALA A 48 -9.37 -7.47 -2.26
CA ALA A 48 -9.92 -8.51 -3.11
C ALA A 48 -9.69 -9.90 -2.56
N TRP A 49 -10.50 -10.81 -3.07
CA TRP A 49 -10.39 -12.22 -2.80
C TRP A 49 -9.34 -12.86 -3.71
N ARG A 50 -8.31 -13.48 -3.13
CA ARG A 50 -7.31 -14.28 -3.84
C ARG A 50 -6.90 -15.47 -2.99
N ASP A 51 -6.76 -16.63 -3.64
CA ASP A 51 -6.29 -17.87 -2.99
C ASP A 51 -7.07 -18.24 -1.72
N GLY A 52 -8.40 -18.02 -1.73
CA GLY A 52 -9.27 -18.32 -0.60
C GLY A 52 -9.13 -17.35 0.59
N ALA A 53 -8.45 -16.22 0.42
CA ALA A 53 -8.28 -15.21 1.44
C ALA A 53 -8.63 -13.80 0.92
N LEU A 54 -9.09 -12.95 1.83
CA LEU A 54 -9.25 -11.54 1.55
C LEU A 54 -7.90 -10.84 1.72
N LEU A 55 -7.44 -10.11 0.70
CA LEU A 55 -6.17 -9.39 0.69
C LEU A 55 -6.40 -7.88 0.59
N ALA A 56 -5.59 -7.10 1.32
CA ALA A 56 -5.57 -5.65 1.20
C ALA A 56 -4.93 -5.25 -0.12
N GLN A 57 -5.45 -4.22 -0.76
CA GLN A 57 -4.91 -3.69 -2.00
C GLN A 57 -4.86 -2.16 -2.01
N GLY A 58 -4.13 -1.63 -3.00
CA GLY A 58 -3.99 -0.20 -3.23
C GLY A 58 -3.59 0.56 -1.98
N ARG A 59 -4.35 1.62 -1.66
CA ARG A 59 -4.09 2.50 -0.52
C ARG A 59 -4.16 1.79 0.82
N LEU A 60 -5.00 0.76 0.96
CA LEU A 60 -5.07 0.02 2.20
C LEU A 60 -3.78 -0.77 2.43
N ALA A 61 -3.29 -1.48 1.42
CA ALA A 61 -2.02 -2.19 1.50
C ALA A 61 -0.84 -1.24 1.78
N LEU A 62 -0.77 -0.11 1.05
CA LEU A 62 0.28 0.89 1.25
C LEU A 62 0.25 1.51 2.66
N ALA A 63 -0.94 1.82 3.19
CA ALA A 63 -1.08 2.30 4.56
C ALA A 63 -0.64 1.24 5.58
N LEU A 64 -0.99 -0.03 5.35
CA LEU A 64 -0.55 -1.13 6.20
C LEU A 64 0.96 -1.35 6.17
N ASP A 65 1.65 -1.00 5.09
CA ASP A 65 3.11 -1.06 5.05
C ASP A 65 3.77 0.18 5.66
N GLN A 66 3.22 1.38 5.43
CA GLN A 66 3.95 2.65 5.60
C GLN A 66 3.40 3.60 6.66
N ALA A 67 2.12 3.50 7.04
CA ALA A 67 1.54 4.43 7.99
C ALA A 67 1.86 3.99 9.43
N PRO A 68 2.40 4.85 10.31
CA PRO A 68 2.53 4.55 11.73
C PRO A 68 1.17 4.37 12.42
N SER A 69 1.10 3.53 13.45
CA SER A 69 -0.09 3.40 14.29
C SER A 69 -0.34 4.66 15.12
N GLY A 70 -1.61 4.94 15.40
CA GLY A 70 -2.00 6.09 16.24
C GLY A 70 -1.82 7.45 15.57
N ALA A 71 -1.29 7.51 14.34
CA ALA A 71 -1.24 8.74 13.56
C ALA A 71 -2.66 9.19 13.13
N GLY A 72 -2.81 10.47 12.77
CA GLY A 72 -4.08 11.09 12.38
C GLY A 72 -4.78 10.47 11.15
N GLY A 73 -4.16 9.48 10.50
CA GLY A 73 -4.59 8.87 9.26
C GLY A 73 -3.75 9.37 8.08
N VAL A 74 -3.62 8.53 7.06
CA VAL A 74 -3.00 8.89 5.77
C VAL A 74 -4.09 9.19 4.76
N TYR A 75 -3.72 9.74 3.60
CA TYR A 75 -4.64 9.88 2.47
C TYR A 75 -5.88 10.74 2.79
N GLY A 76 -5.66 11.90 3.44
CA GLY A 76 -6.75 12.76 3.88
C GLY A 76 -7.60 12.15 5.00
N GLY A 77 -7.06 11.19 5.76
CA GLY A 77 -7.78 10.51 6.84
C GLY A 77 -8.64 9.34 6.38
N THR A 78 -8.57 8.95 5.10
CA THR A 78 -9.34 7.83 4.54
C THR A 78 -8.84 6.47 5.01
N VAL A 79 -7.59 6.36 5.48
CA VAL A 79 -7.09 5.13 6.12
C VAL A 79 -6.30 5.52 7.37
N ARG A 80 -6.57 4.86 8.48
CA ARG A 80 -5.86 5.03 9.75
C ARG A 80 -5.52 3.67 10.33
N ILE A 81 -4.27 3.51 10.74
CA ILE A 81 -3.83 2.34 11.50
C ILE A 81 -4.03 2.62 12.98
N VAL A 82 -4.78 1.73 13.64
CA VAL A 82 -5.12 1.85 15.06
C VAL A 82 -3.99 1.32 15.92
N GLY A 83 -3.48 0.14 15.60
CA GLY A 83 -2.41 -0.50 16.34
C GLY A 83 -1.81 -1.70 15.60
N SER A 84 -0.55 -1.97 15.90
CA SER A 84 0.20 -3.13 15.41
C SER A 84 0.50 -4.08 16.57
N TYR A 85 0.51 -5.37 16.31
CA TYR A 85 0.74 -6.42 17.31
C TYR A 85 1.41 -7.62 16.65
N VAL A 86 2.04 -8.43 17.49
CA VAL A 86 2.56 -9.74 17.09
C VAL A 86 1.45 -10.76 17.30
N ALA A 87 1.16 -11.54 16.28
CA ALA A 87 0.17 -12.59 16.37
C ALA A 87 0.70 -13.82 17.11
N VAL A 88 -0.20 -14.69 17.56
CA VAL A 88 0.10 -15.97 18.21
C VAL A 88 0.95 -16.90 17.33
N ASP A 89 0.87 -16.74 16.00
CA ASP A 89 1.68 -17.47 15.02
C ASP A 89 3.06 -16.81 14.78
N GLY A 90 3.37 -15.72 15.48
CA GLY A 90 4.61 -14.96 15.37
C GLY A 90 4.63 -13.92 14.25
N GLY A 91 3.60 -13.87 13.39
CA GLY A 91 3.49 -12.87 12.32
C GLY A 91 3.12 -11.48 12.83
N TYR A 92 3.27 -10.47 11.98
CA TYR A 92 2.77 -9.12 12.28
C TYR A 92 1.33 -8.95 11.81
N CYS A 93 0.50 -8.36 12.66
CA CYS A 93 -0.85 -7.98 12.30
C CYS A 93 -1.10 -6.52 12.71
N ARG A 94 -1.90 -5.81 11.91
CA ARG A 94 -2.23 -4.40 12.09
C ARG A 94 -3.74 -4.22 12.00
N SER A 95 -4.29 -3.47 12.92
CA SER A 95 -5.71 -3.12 12.96
C SER A 95 -5.91 -1.75 12.32
N PHE A 96 -6.99 -1.58 11.57
CA PHE A 96 -7.21 -0.36 10.81
C PHE A 96 -8.68 0.06 10.79
N THR A 97 -8.88 1.33 10.50
CA THR A 97 -10.16 1.94 10.10
C THR A 97 -9.94 2.68 8.79
N ALA A 98 -10.88 2.59 7.87
CA ALA A 98 -10.84 3.25 6.59
C ALA A 98 -12.22 3.80 6.23
N ASN A 99 -12.28 4.97 5.61
CA ASN A 99 -13.51 5.61 5.19
C ASN A 99 -13.51 5.69 3.66
N GLY A 100 -14.61 5.24 3.03
CA GLY A 100 -14.77 5.25 1.57
C GLY A 100 -15.08 6.62 0.96
N GLY A 101 -15.05 7.71 1.74
CA GLY A 101 -15.47 9.05 1.32
C GLY A 101 -16.87 9.44 1.80
N ALA A 102 -17.35 10.60 1.35
CA ALA A 102 -18.64 11.15 1.76
C ALA A 102 -19.81 10.22 1.36
N GLY A 103 -20.62 9.80 2.35
CA GLY A 103 -21.78 8.93 2.14
C GLY A 103 -21.46 7.42 2.06
N ALA A 104 -20.18 7.03 2.10
CA ALA A 104 -19.78 5.62 2.12
C ALA A 104 -19.75 5.07 3.56
N GLN A 105 -19.97 3.76 3.71
CA GLN A 105 -19.73 3.07 4.97
C GLN A 105 -18.23 3.05 5.29
N GLY A 106 -17.90 3.12 6.57
CA GLY A 106 -16.55 2.86 7.06
C GLY A 106 -16.22 1.37 6.98
N LEU A 107 -14.94 1.07 6.84
CA LEU A 107 -14.36 -0.27 6.88
C LEU A 107 -13.41 -0.36 8.06
N ALA A 108 -13.54 -1.38 8.89
CA ALA A 108 -12.56 -1.67 9.93
C ALA A 108 -12.16 -3.13 9.86
N GLY A 109 -10.92 -3.44 10.24
CA GLY A 109 -10.46 -4.81 10.14
C GLY A 109 -9.13 -5.07 10.79
N LEU A 110 -8.77 -6.34 10.71
CA LEU A 110 -7.48 -6.89 11.09
C LEU A 110 -6.77 -7.29 9.81
N ALA A 111 -5.52 -6.91 9.64
CA ALA A 111 -4.70 -7.31 8.52
C ALA A 111 -3.40 -7.96 9.03
N CYS A 112 -3.14 -9.19 8.64
CA CYS A 112 -1.97 -9.96 9.03
C CYS A 112 -1.02 -10.13 7.85
N LYS A 113 0.27 -9.82 8.04
CA LYS A 113 1.29 -9.95 7.00
C LYS A 113 1.54 -11.42 6.70
N GLY A 114 1.40 -11.79 5.44
CA GLY A 114 1.82 -13.09 4.92
C GLY A 114 2.63 -12.92 3.64
N ALA A 115 3.03 -14.05 3.05
CA ALA A 115 3.88 -14.06 1.85
C ALA A 115 3.26 -13.33 0.64
N ALA A 116 1.94 -13.43 0.47
CA ALA A 116 1.21 -12.79 -0.62
C ALA A 116 0.74 -11.35 -0.32
N GLY A 117 1.16 -10.79 0.82
CA GLY A 117 0.74 -9.48 1.31
C GLY A 117 -0.14 -9.56 2.56
N TRP A 118 -0.91 -8.50 2.79
CA TRP A 118 -1.75 -8.36 3.99
C TRP A 118 -3.07 -9.11 3.84
N LYS A 119 -3.24 -10.19 4.59
CA LYS A 119 -4.47 -11.00 4.67
C LYS A 119 -5.43 -10.42 5.70
N LEU A 120 -6.72 -10.33 5.39
CA LEU A 120 -7.75 -9.82 6.28
C LEU A 120 -8.61 -10.96 6.84
N PRO A 121 -8.26 -11.53 8.00
CA PRO A 121 -9.10 -12.54 8.65
C PRO A 121 -10.43 -11.97 9.16
N VAL A 122 -10.51 -10.66 9.38
CA VAL A 122 -11.78 -9.97 9.68
C VAL A 122 -11.80 -8.61 9.01
N LEU A 123 -12.92 -8.32 8.38
CA LEU A 123 -13.27 -7.02 7.80
C LEU A 123 -14.75 -6.78 8.09
N VAL A 124 -15.07 -5.63 8.65
CA VAL A 124 -16.44 -5.21 8.94
C VAL A 124 -16.72 -3.87 8.30
N GLN A 125 -17.96 -3.71 7.84
CA GLN A 125 -18.51 -2.41 7.47
C GLN A 125 -19.21 -1.81 8.68
N TYR A 126 -19.03 -0.51 8.91
CA TYR A 126 -19.68 0.21 9.99
C TYR A 126 -20.14 1.59 9.51
N PRO A 127 -21.22 2.15 10.10
CA PRO A 127 -21.64 3.50 9.77
C PRO A 127 -20.53 4.49 10.16
N ALA A 128 -19.94 5.16 9.17
CA ALA A 128 -18.96 6.21 9.42
C ALA A 128 -19.66 7.37 10.13
N ALA A 129 -19.39 7.57 11.43
CA ALA A 129 -20.00 8.65 12.19
C ALA A 129 -19.51 10.00 11.64
N ALA A 130 -20.44 10.84 11.19
CA ALA A 130 -20.13 12.11 10.53
C ALA A 130 -19.42 13.13 11.46
N ASP A 131 -19.64 13.07 12.78
CA ASP A 131 -19.34 14.20 13.66
C ASP A 131 -18.72 13.85 15.04
N LYS A 132 -18.17 12.65 15.25
CA LYS A 132 -17.49 12.33 16.52
C LYS A 132 -15.97 12.46 16.40
N PRO A 133 -15.29 13.18 17.33
CA PRO A 133 -13.83 13.23 17.35
C PRO A 133 -13.28 11.81 17.52
N ALA A 134 -12.62 11.37 16.45
CA ALA A 134 -12.16 10.01 16.21
C ALA A 134 -10.97 9.67 17.10
N ARG A 135 -11.24 9.13 18.30
CA ARG A 135 -10.42 8.02 18.76
C ARG A 135 -10.72 6.89 17.78
N ALA A 136 -9.69 6.31 17.16
CA ALA A 136 -9.87 5.26 16.18
C ALA A 136 -10.28 3.97 16.90
N GLU A 137 -11.51 3.95 17.41
CA GLU A 137 -12.06 2.84 18.13
C GLU A 137 -12.47 1.80 17.10
N LEU A 138 -11.82 0.64 17.17
CA LEU A 138 -12.18 -0.50 16.36
C LEU A 138 -13.58 -0.98 16.76
N PRO A 139 -14.44 -1.41 15.82
CA PRO A 139 -15.67 -2.09 16.18
C PRO A 139 -15.39 -3.31 17.07
N ALA A 140 -16.28 -3.59 18.04
CA ALA A 140 -16.09 -4.67 19.03
C ALA A 140 -15.80 -6.04 18.38
N ALA A 141 -16.43 -6.33 17.24
CA ALA A 141 -16.17 -7.55 16.47
C ALA A 141 -14.71 -7.65 15.98
N VAL A 142 -14.07 -6.53 15.64
CA VAL A 142 -12.65 -6.51 15.26
C VAL A 142 -11.76 -6.60 16.49
N GLN A 143 -12.11 -5.90 17.58
CA GLN A 143 -11.36 -5.96 18.84
C GLN A 143 -11.25 -7.40 19.37
N ALA A 144 -12.35 -8.16 19.38
CA ALA A 144 -12.35 -9.56 19.81
C ALA A 144 -11.38 -10.43 18.99
N VAL A 145 -11.28 -10.19 17.68
CA VAL A 145 -10.36 -10.94 16.81
C VAL A 145 -8.91 -10.48 17.00
N VAL A 146 -8.67 -9.19 17.29
CA VAL A 146 -7.34 -8.70 17.71
C VAL A 146 -6.90 -9.45 18.96
N GLU A 147 -7.73 -9.48 20.00
CA GLU A 147 -7.43 -10.12 21.28
C GLU A 147 -7.16 -11.61 21.11
N GLN A 148 -7.99 -12.31 20.32
CA GLN A 148 -7.82 -13.73 20.06
C GLN A 148 -6.52 -14.05 19.30
N ARG A 149 -6.08 -13.17 18.41
CA ARG A 149 -4.92 -13.41 17.54
C ARG A 149 -3.63 -12.80 18.04
N SER A 150 -3.68 -11.80 18.91
CA SER A 150 -2.51 -11.14 19.48
C SER A 150 -1.83 -12.02 20.52
N ASN A 151 -0.51 -11.94 20.62
CA ASN A 151 0.26 -12.58 21.69
C ASN A 151 0.27 -11.79 23.02
N GLY A 152 -0.56 -10.74 23.12
CA GLY A 152 -0.85 -10.04 24.37
C GLY A 152 -0.30 -8.61 24.46
N ALA A 153 0.61 -8.19 23.56
CA ALA A 153 1.12 -6.81 23.56
C ALA A 153 1.01 -6.15 22.18
N THR A 154 0.53 -4.91 22.17
CA THR A 154 0.70 -4.01 21.04
C THR A 154 2.17 -3.63 20.91
N LEU A 155 2.67 -3.56 19.67
CA LEU A 155 3.98 -3.01 19.39
C LEU A 155 4.03 -1.55 19.84
N ASP A 156 5.08 -1.19 20.56
CA ASP A 156 5.38 0.21 20.82
C ASP A 156 5.89 0.90 19.54
N ALA A 157 6.07 2.22 19.62
CA ALA A 157 6.49 3.01 18.46
C ALA A 157 7.91 2.68 17.95
N ALA A 158 8.79 2.12 18.78
CA ALA A 158 10.14 1.73 18.35
C ALA A 158 10.07 0.38 17.62
N ALA A 159 9.46 -0.63 18.24
CA ALA A 159 9.27 -1.94 17.65
C ALA A 159 8.44 -1.90 16.36
N GLU A 160 7.45 -1.00 16.28
CA GLU A 160 6.71 -0.77 15.03
C GLU A 160 7.60 -0.20 13.93
N ARG A 161 8.43 0.82 14.22
CA ARG A 161 9.34 1.39 13.22
C ARG A 161 10.36 0.37 12.74
N ASP A 162 10.86 -0.48 13.63
CA ASP A 162 11.77 -1.56 13.27
C ASP A 162 11.09 -2.59 12.38
N ALA A 163 9.84 -2.97 12.68
CA ALA A 163 9.06 -3.85 11.82
C ALA A 163 8.82 -3.22 10.44
N MET A 164 8.51 -1.93 10.37
CA MET A 164 8.36 -1.20 9.09
C MET A 164 9.65 -1.17 8.27
N GLN A 165 10.79 -0.89 8.90
CA GLN A 165 12.10 -0.88 8.22
C GLN A 165 12.47 -2.26 7.69
N ASN A 166 12.08 -3.32 8.40
CA ASN A 166 12.26 -4.71 7.98
C ASN A 166 11.12 -5.24 7.10
N ALA A 167 10.33 -4.35 6.48
CA ALA A 167 9.22 -4.69 5.58
C ALA A 167 8.20 -5.68 6.17
N TRP A 168 8.02 -5.66 7.49
CA TRP A 168 7.14 -6.55 8.25
C TRP A 168 7.50 -8.03 8.11
N LEU A 169 8.78 -8.32 7.90
CA LEU A 169 9.33 -9.67 7.89
C LEU A 169 9.78 -10.06 9.31
N ARG A 170 9.61 -11.32 9.64
CA ARG A 170 10.17 -11.99 10.81
C ARG A 170 10.90 -13.25 10.38
#